data_AF-G5LKS9-F1
#
_entry.id   AF-G5LKS9-F1
#
_cell.length_a   1.000
_cell.length_b   1.000
_cell.length_c   1.000
_cell.angle_alpha   90.00
_cell.angle_beta   90.00
_cell.angle_gamma   90.00
#
_symmetry.space_group_name_H-M   'P 1'
#
loop_
_entity.id
_entity.type
_entity.pdbx_description
1 polymer ?
#
loop_
_entity_poly.entity_id
_entity_poly.type
_entity_poly.pdbx_seq_one_letter_code
_entity_poly.pdbx_strand_id
1 'polypeptide(L)'
;NGKKCGAFLARLEEAQFQRRIPLKIQYEKLPPSLWEDYFTRHDGRYTRVNWPNALANCATHYPDLAACADIIAAGDLSEAGLNKIMAQGITEEGFPAVLLRALFYTHSPLLIDFVRFLTRAPGYACHYPLAFRLLAQKRTPQADAFFLDFAINDDGERPELTNIMDEYFRQA
;
A
#
# COMPACT_ATOMS: atom_id res chain seq x y z
N ASN A 1 -3.72 -3.10 30.01
CA ASN A 1 -3.42 -1.79 29.39
C ASN A 1 -3.49 -1.74 27.85
N GLY A 2 -3.91 -2.80 27.12
CA GLY A 2 -3.98 -2.78 25.65
C GLY A 2 -5.25 -2.20 25.01
N LYS A 3 -6.37 -2.05 25.73
CA LYS A 3 -7.64 -1.57 25.16
C LYS A 3 -7.74 -0.04 24.97
N LYS A 4 -6.89 0.75 25.63
CA LYS A 4 -6.93 2.22 25.56
C LYS A 4 -6.16 2.82 24.36
N CYS A 5 -5.15 2.11 23.82
CA CYS A 5 -4.39 2.59 22.66
C CYS A 5 -5.18 2.47 21.34
N GLY A 6 -5.92 1.37 21.14
CA GLY A 6 -6.73 1.18 19.93
C GLY A 6 -7.87 2.20 19.80
N ALA A 7 -8.51 2.55 20.91
CA ALA A 7 -9.57 3.57 20.93
C ALA A 7 -9.02 5.01 20.73
N PHE A 8 -7.74 5.25 21.01
CA PHE A 8 -7.09 6.55 20.80
C PHE A 8 -6.69 6.75 19.34
N LEU A 9 -6.16 5.71 18.69
CA LEU A 9 -5.82 5.73 17.26
C LEU A 9 -7.07 5.79 16.37
N ALA A 10 -8.12 5.02 16.69
CA ALA A 10 -9.40 5.10 15.97
C ALA A 10 -10.08 6.47 16.14
N ARG A 11 -9.98 7.09 17.32
CA ARG A 11 -10.45 8.47 17.55
C ARG A 11 -9.63 9.52 16.80
N LEU A 12 -8.33 9.29 16.59
CA LEU A 12 -7.47 10.19 15.81
C LEU A 12 -7.83 10.15 14.31
N GLU A 13 -8.12 8.96 13.77
CA GLU A 13 -8.59 8.81 12.38
C GLU A 13 -9.99 9.40 12.17
N GLU A 14 -10.93 9.17 13.09
CA GLU A 14 -12.25 9.84 13.07
C GLU A 14 -12.15 11.35 13.29
N ALA A 15 -11.18 11.84 14.06
CA ALA A 15 -10.96 13.27 14.29
C ALA A 15 -10.35 13.99 13.09
N GLN A 16 -9.87 13.27 12.07
CA GLN A 16 -9.32 13.86 10.85
C GLN A 16 -10.24 13.72 9.64
N PHE A 17 -11.29 12.89 9.70
CA PHE A 17 -12.21 12.66 8.59
C PHE A 17 -13.67 12.52 9.06
N GLN A 18 -14.57 13.35 8.55
CA GLN A 18 -16.01 13.18 8.73
C GLN A 18 -16.62 12.62 7.43
N ARG A 19 -17.23 11.43 7.48
CA ARG A 19 -17.82 10.74 6.30
C ARG A 19 -16.83 10.52 5.14
N ARG A 20 -15.58 10.14 5.45
CA ARG A 20 -14.46 10.03 4.47
C ARG A 20 -14.06 11.34 3.79
N ILE A 21 -14.57 12.48 4.25
CA ILE A 21 -14.13 13.81 3.85
C ILE A 21 -13.15 14.29 4.92
N PRO A 22 -11.92 14.73 4.58
CA PRO A 22 -11.00 15.29 5.56
C PRO A 22 -11.68 16.44 6.31
N LEU A 23 -11.72 16.38 7.64
CA LEU A 23 -12.07 17.51 8.49
C LEU A 23 -11.10 18.64 8.15
N LYS A 24 -11.63 19.84 7.85
CA LYS A 24 -10.90 21.02 7.35
C LYS A 24 -9.47 21.08 7.91
N ILE A 25 -8.52 20.51 7.17
CA ILE A 25 -7.13 20.85 7.29
C ILE A 25 -7.11 22.31 6.85
N GLN A 26 -6.70 23.22 7.74
CA GLN A 26 -6.42 24.58 7.34
C GLN A 26 -5.20 24.53 6.44
N TYR A 27 -5.44 24.32 5.15
CA TYR A 27 -4.42 24.53 4.15
C TYR A 27 -4.12 26.02 4.15
N GLU A 28 -2.87 26.39 4.43
CA GLU A 28 -2.42 27.74 4.15
C GLU A 28 -2.69 28.00 2.66
N LYS A 29 -3.48 29.03 2.39
CA LYS A 29 -3.77 29.43 1.01
C LYS A 29 -2.43 29.76 0.36
N LEU A 30 -2.10 29.05 -0.72
CA LEU A 30 -0.92 29.36 -1.52
C LEU A 30 -0.93 30.87 -1.85
N PRO A 31 0.20 31.59 -1.69
CA PRO A 31 0.32 32.96 -2.12
C PRO A 31 -0.15 33.10 -3.59
N PRO A 32 -0.92 34.15 -3.93
CA PRO A 32 -1.45 34.31 -5.28
C PRO A 32 -0.40 34.22 -6.39
N SER A 33 0.81 34.73 -6.14
CA SER A 33 1.94 34.66 -7.06
C SER A 33 2.41 33.23 -7.34
N LEU A 34 2.41 32.37 -6.33
CA LEU A 34 2.72 30.95 -6.50
C LEU A 34 1.58 30.23 -7.22
N TRP A 35 0.33 30.53 -6.86
CA TRP A 35 -0.85 29.94 -7.51
C TRP A 35 -0.87 30.22 -9.02
N GLU A 36 -0.62 31.46 -9.45
CA GLU A 36 -0.58 31.80 -10.87
C GLU A 36 0.56 31.10 -11.61
N ASP A 37 1.74 30.96 -10.99
CA ASP A 37 2.87 30.22 -11.58
C ASP A 37 2.58 28.72 -11.71
N TYR A 38 1.90 28.11 -10.72
CA TYR A 38 1.49 26.70 -10.78
C TYR A 38 0.37 26.45 -11.79
N PHE A 39 -0.64 27.31 -11.82
CA PHE A 39 -1.85 27.15 -12.64
C PHE A 39 -1.59 27.31 -14.13
N THR A 40 -0.63 28.16 -14.52
CA THR A 40 -0.38 28.50 -15.93
C THR A 40 0.69 27.63 -16.61
N ARG A 41 1.43 26.80 -15.87
CA ARG A 41 2.44 25.89 -16.43
C ARG A 41 1.83 24.58 -16.89
N HIS A 42 1.49 24.50 -18.18
CA HIS A 42 0.96 23.28 -18.81
C HIS A 42 2.01 22.41 -19.52
N ASP A 43 3.32 22.67 -19.35
CA ASP A 43 4.39 21.92 -20.04
C ASP A 43 4.88 20.70 -19.22
N GLY A 44 5.50 19.73 -19.92
CA GLY A 44 6.00 18.47 -19.36
C GLY A 44 7.10 18.58 -18.29
N ARG A 45 7.49 19.81 -17.88
CA ARG A 45 8.37 20.06 -16.72
C ARG A 45 7.62 20.14 -15.39
N TYR A 46 6.31 19.81 -15.35
CA TYR A 46 5.53 19.64 -14.11
C TYR A 46 6.22 18.70 -13.08
N THR A 47 7.08 17.80 -13.58
CA THR A 47 7.94 16.89 -12.79
C THR A 47 9.09 17.57 -12.05
N ARG A 48 9.42 18.84 -12.33
CA ARG A 48 10.57 19.57 -11.74
C ARG A 48 10.15 20.73 -10.83
N VAL A 49 8.86 20.86 -10.55
CA VAL A 49 8.39 21.92 -9.67
C VAL A 49 8.59 21.45 -8.22
N ASN A 50 9.33 22.24 -7.44
CA ASN A 50 9.50 22.01 -6.00
C ASN A 50 8.18 22.33 -5.29
N TRP A 51 7.28 21.35 -5.28
CA TRP A 51 6.08 21.40 -4.48
C TRP A 51 6.45 21.62 -3.02
N PRO A 52 5.71 22.45 -2.27
CA PRO A 52 5.80 22.46 -0.82
C PRO A 52 5.72 21.03 -0.29
N ASN A 53 6.63 20.64 0.61
CA ASN A 53 6.72 19.26 1.12
C ASN A 53 5.37 18.73 1.63
N ALA A 54 4.52 19.60 2.19
CA ALA A 54 3.17 19.24 2.59
C ALA A 54 2.29 18.75 1.42
N LEU A 55 2.35 19.41 0.26
CA LEU A 55 1.62 19.00 -0.95
C LEU A 55 2.22 17.75 -1.59
N ALA A 56 3.55 17.66 -1.65
CA ALA A 56 4.22 16.45 -2.12
C ALA A 56 3.84 15.25 -1.26
N ASN A 57 3.89 15.40 0.07
CA ASN A 57 3.46 14.38 1.03
C ASN A 57 1.97 14.06 0.89
N CYS A 58 1.08 15.04 0.68
CA CYS A 58 -0.33 14.75 0.43
C CYS A 58 -0.53 13.96 -0.87
N ALA A 59 0.19 14.30 -1.94
CA ALA A 59 0.10 13.60 -3.22
C ALA A 59 0.55 12.13 -3.12
N THR A 60 1.54 11.82 -2.26
CA THR A 60 1.97 10.42 -2.04
C THR A 60 0.91 9.54 -1.37
N HIS A 61 -0.18 10.11 -0.84
CA HIS A 61 -1.30 9.34 -0.29
C HIS A 61 -2.30 8.87 -1.36
N TYR A 62 -2.13 9.30 -2.62
CA TYR A 62 -2.99 8.90 -3.71
C TYR A 62 -2.26 7.92 -4.65
N PRO A 63 -2.97 6.93 -5.22
CA PRO A 63 -2.39 6.07 -6.23
C PRO A 63 -2.01 6.87 -7.47
N ASP A 64 -0.86 6.55 -8.05
CA ASP A 64 -0.48 7.07 -9.37
C ASP A 64 -1.35 6.43 -10.49
N LEU A 65 -1.11 6.83 -11.74
CA LEU A 65 -1.90 6.33 -12.87
C LEU A 65 -1.75 4.81 -13.08
N ALA A 66 -0.56 4.26 -12.82
CA ALA A 66 -0.32 2.83 -12.95
C ALA A 66 -1.09 2.06 -11.87
N ALA A 67 -1.03 2.53 -10.63
CA ALA A 67 -1.82 2.01 -9.52
C ALA A 67 -3.34 2.11 -9.78
N CYS A 68 -3.81 3.22 -10.36
CA CYS A 68 -5.21 3.35 -10.78
C CYS A 68 -5.60 2.29 -11.83
N ALA A 69 -4.73 2.02 -12.81
CA ALA A 69 -4.96 1.00 -13.81
C ALA A 69 -5.02 -0.40 -13.20
N ASP A 70 -4.14 -0.72 -12.25
CA ASP A 70 -4.17 -1.99 -11.52
C ASP A 70 -5.47 -2.17 -10.72
N ILE A 71 -5.94 -1.11 -10.05
CA ILE A 71 -7.20 -1.14 -9.29
C ILE A 71 -8.39 -1.44 -10.22
N ILE A 72 -8.42 -0.82 -11.41
CA ILE A 72 -9.48 -1.07 -12.40
C ILE A 72 -9.37 -2.51 -12.94
N ALA A 73 -8.17 -2.96 -13.28
CA ALA A 73 -7.92 -4.30 -13.83
C ALA A 73 -8.24 -5.40 -12.81
N ALA A 74 -7.99 -5.17 -11.52
CA ALA A 74 -8.29 -6.11 -10.45
C ALA A 74 -9.79 -6.41 -10.29
N GLY A 75 -10.66 -5.48 -10.66
CA GLY A 75 -12.10 -5.66 -10.56
C GLY A 75 -12.61 -5.75 -9.11
N ASP A 76 -13.33 -6.83 -8.79
CA ASP A 76 -13.95 -7.02 -7.47
C ASP A 76 -12.93 -7.47 -6.41
N LEU A 77 -12.48 -6.50 -5.60
CA LEU A 77 -11.58 -6.71 -4.46
C LEU A 77 -12.31 -7.00 -3.14
N SER A 78 -13.63 -7.23 -3.16
CA SER A 78 -14.36 -7.66 -1.96
C SER A 78 -13.85 -9.01 -1.46
N GLU A 79 -14.14 -9.32 -0.19
CA GLU A 79 -13.82 -10.62 0.38
C GLU A 79 -14.42 -11.78 -0.43
N ALA A 80 -15.66 -11.62 -0.91
CA ALA A 80 -16.31 -12.60 -1.77
C ALA A 80 -15.60 -12.76 -3.12
N GLY A 81 -15.19 -11.65 -3.75
CA GLY A 81 -14.45 -11.63 -5.00
C GLY A 81 -13.09 -12.32 -4.88
N LEU A 82 -12.30 -11.94 -3.87
CA LEU A 82 -11.00 -12.55 -3.60
C LEU A 82 -11.12 -14.03 -3.23
N ASN A 83 -12.07 -14.42 -2.38
CA ASN A 83 -12.27 -15.83 -2.02
C ASN A 83 -12.61 -16.68 -3.24
N LYS A 84 -13.42 -16.15 -4.17
CA LYS A 84 -13.71 -16.82 -5.44
C LYS A 84 -12.45 -17.00 -6.28
N ILE A 85 -11.64 -15.95 -6.44
CA ILE A 85 -10.38 -15.99 -7.19
C ILE A 85 -9.42 -17.01 -6.56
N MET A 86 -9.21 -16.94 -5.25
CA MET A 86 -8.30 -17.85 -4.52
C MET A 86 -8.76 -19.30 -4.59
N ALA A 87 -10.07 -19.56 -4.56
CA ALA A 87 -10.62 -20.92 -4.67
C ALA A 87 -10.49 -21.50 -6.09
N GLN A 88 -10.59 -20.65 -7.11
CA GLN A 88 -10.46 -21.06 -8.52
C GLN A 88 -9.00 -21.18 -8.97
N GLY A 89 -8.08 -20.54 -8.24
CA GLY A 89 -6.70 -20.38 -8.67
C GLY A 89 -6.55 -19.28 -9.72
N ILE A 90 -5.32 -18.79 -9.88
CA ILE A 90 -4.99 -17.73 -10.83
C ILE A 90 -4.13 -18.33 -11.92
N THR A 91 -4.66 -18.38 -13.15
CA THR A 91 -3.97 -18.95 -14.31
C THR A 91 -3.19 -17.91 -15.11
N GLU A 92 -3.60 -16.63 -15.02
CA GLU A 92 -2.90 -15.53 -15.68
C GLU A 92 -1.69 -15.10 -14.86
N GLU A 93 -0.49 -15.28 -15.43
CA GLU A 93 0.78 -15.02 -14.76
C GLU A 93 0.91 -13.59 -14.22
N GLY A 94 0.41 -12.57 -14.92
CA GLY A 94 0.53 -11.16 -14.48
C GLY A 94 -0.48 -10.75 -13.41
N PHE A 95 -1.58 -11.48 -13.28
CA PHE A 95 -2.74 -11.04 -12.50
C PHE A 95 -2.52 -11.03 -10.98
N PRO A 96 -1.73 -11.94 -10.35
CA PRO A 96 -1.41 -11.84 -8.93
C PRO A 96 -0.71 -10.53 -8.58
N ALA A 97 0.16 -10.03 -9.46
CA ALA A 97 0.87 -8.77 -9.26
C ALA A 97 -0.08 -7.56 -9.33
N VAL A 98 -1.08 -7.61 -10.22
CA VAL A 98 -2.16 -6.62 -10.30
C VAL A 98 -2.97 -6.59 -9.01
N LEU A 99 -3.42 -7.76 -8.52
CA LEU A 99 -4.17 -7.88 -7.27
C LEU A 99 -3.36 -7.39 -6.06
N LEU A 100 -2.07 -7.74 -5.96
CA LEU A 100 -1.19 -7.27 -4.89
C LEU A 100 -1.12 -5.73 -4.83
N ARG A 101 -0.88 -5.09 -5.97
CA ARG A 101 -0.80 -3.62 -6.04
C ARG A 101 -2.15 -2.98 -5.75
N ALA A 102 -3.22 -3.51 -6.33
CA ALA A 102 -4.56 -2.98 -6.10
C ALA A 102 -4.98 -3.07 -4.63
N LEU A 103 -4.75 -4.20 -3.96
CA LEU A 103 -5.00 -4.38 -2.53
C LEU A 103 -4.14 -3.43 -1.66
N PHE A 104 -2.87 -3.23 -2.04
CA PHE A 104 -1.98 -2.32 -1.34
C PHE A 104 -2.44 -0.85 -1.44
N TYR A 105 -2.69 -0.35 -2.64
CA TYR A 105 -3.08 1.05 -2.87
C TYR A 105 -4.48 1.37 -2.39
N THR A 106 -5.36 0.38 -2.27
CA THR A 106 -6.69 0.55 -1.66
C THR A 106 -6.67 0.37 -0.14
N HIS A 107 -5.50 0.12 0.47
CA HIS A 107 -5.34 -0.17 1.89
C HIS A 107 -6.27 -1.30 2.37
N SER A 108 -6.45 -2.32 1.54
CA SER A 108 -7.36 -3.42 1.84
C SER A 108 -6.83 -4.25 3.01
N PRO A 109 -7.68 -4.57 4.01
CA PRO A 109 -7.29 -5.46 5.11
C PRO A 109 -6.99 -6.90 4.63
N LEU A 110 -7.41 -7.25 3.41
CA LEU A 110 -7.25 -8.58 2.83
C LEU A 110 -5.88 -8.79 2.17
N LEU A 111 -5.04 -7.76 2.11
CA LEU A 111 -3.70 -7.84 1.51
C LEU A 111 -2.86 -8.98 2.11
N ILE A 112 -2.80 -9.06 3.45
CA ILE A 112 -1.99 -10.08 4.15
C ILE A 112 -2.49 -11.49 3.84
N ASP A 113 -3.81 -11.68 3.79
CA ASP A 113 -4.39 -13.00 3.51
C ASP A 113 -4.14 -13.42 2.06
N PHE A 114 -4.20 -12.47 1.13
CA PHE A 114 -3.82 -12.71 -0.26
C PHE A 114 -2.32 -13.04 -0.40
N VAL A 115 -1.45 -12.33 0.32
CA VAL A 115 0.00 -12.66 0.34
C VAL A 115 0.23 -14.08 0.87
N ARG A 116 -0.45 -14.47 1.96
CA ARG A 116 -0.38 -15.84 2.50
C ARG A 116 -0.88 -16.89 1.51
N PHE A 117 -1.92 -16.58 0.74
CA PHE A 117 -2.37 -17.47 -0.33
C PHE A 117 -1.26 -17.70 -1.37
N LEU A 118 -0.59 -16.63 -1.83
CA LEU A 118 0.50 -16.74 -2.79
C LEU A 118 1.66 -17.56 -2.23
N THR A 119 2.09 -17.29 -1.00
CA THR A 119 3.26 -17.95 -0.39
C THR A 119 3.05 -19.42 -0.04
N ARG A 120 1.81 -19.90 0.01
CA ARG A 120 1.49 -21.33 0.20
C ARG A 120 1.66 -22.18 -1.07
N ALA A 121 1.66 -21.56 -2.24
CA ALA A 121 1.71 -22.28 -3.52
C ALA A 121 2.99 -21.89 -4.30
N PRO A 122 3.93 -22.84 -4.53
CA PRO A 122 5.17 -22.57 -5.26
C PRO A 122 4.97 -21.99 -6.66
N GLY A 123 3.81 -22.25 -7.29
CA GLY A 123 3.45 -21.71 -8.60
C GLY A 123 3.39 -20.18 -8.67
N TYR A 124 3.36 -19.48 -7.53
CA TYR A 124 3.36 -18.01 -7.47
C TYR A 124 4.69 -17.42 -6.98
N ALA A 125 5.76 -18.22 -6.94
CA ALA A 125 7.05 -17.79 -6.39
C ALA A 125 7.62 -16.52 -7.04
N CYS A 126 7.37 -16.31 -8.33
CA CYS A 126 7.79 -15.10 -9.05
C CYS A 126 7.15 -13.81 -8.51
N HIS A 127 6.08 -13.90 -7.71
CA HIS A 127 5.39 -12.75 -7.11
C HIS A 127 5.80 -12.47 -5.65
N TYR A 128 6.53 -13.37 -5.01
CA TYR A 128 6.92 -13.21 -3.60
C TYR A 128 7.72 -11.93 -3.35
N PRO A 129 8.71 -11.56 -4.20
CA PRO A 129 9.46 -10.32 -3.98
C PRO A 129 8.57 -9.08 -3.99
N LEU A 130 7.59 -9.01 -4.90
CA LEU A 130 6.64 -7.89 -4.94
C LEU A 130 5.79 -7.86 -3.67
N ALA A 131 5.24 -8.99 -3.26
CA ALA A 131 4.45 -9.09 -2.04
C ALA A 131 5.23 -8.61 -0.81
N PHE A 132 6.48 -9.07 -0.66
CA PHE A 132 7.36 -8.70 0.45
C PHE A 132 7.68 -7.20 0.43
N ARG A 133 8.05 -6.64 -0.74
CA ARG A 133 8.33 -5.21 -0.86
C ARG A 133 7.12 -4.35 -0.52
N LEU A 134 5.92 -4.74 -0.95
CA LEU A 134 4.68 -4.00 -0.63
C LEU A 134 4.39 -4.03 0.88
N LEU A 135 4.52 -5.19 1.53
CA LEU A 135 4.37 -5.28 3.00
C LEU A 135 5.45 -4.50 3.75
N ALA A 136 6.66 -4.43 3.19
CA ALA A 136 7.77 -3.72 3.81
C ALA A 136 7.65 -2.19 3.74
N GLN A 137 6.78 -1.63 2.89
CA GLN A 137 6.64 -0.17 2.76
C GLN A 137 6.08 0.51 4.01
N LYS A 138 5.28 -0.21 4.81
CA LYS A 138 4.68 0.35 6.03
C LYS A 138 4.67 -0.70 7.13
N ARG A 139 5.35 -0.37 8.24
CA ARG A 139 5.35 -1.19 9.43
C ARG A 139 3.94 -1.30 10.02
N THR A 140 3.45 -2.53 10.16
CA THR A 140 2.15 -2.84 10.77
C THR A 140 2.29 -4.10 11.62
N PRO A 141 1.48 -4.29 12.68
CA PRO A 141 1.51 -5.52 13.47
C PRO A 141 1.25 -6.78 12.63
N GLN A 142 0.45 -6.67 11.57
CA GLN A 142 0.17 -7.77 10.67
C GLN A 142 1.39 -8.11 9.78
N ALA A 143 2.10 -7.11 9.28
CA ALA A 143 3.35 -7.30 8.54
C ALA A 143 4.45 -7.86 9.45
N ASP A 144 4.58 -7.37 10.69
CA ASP A 144 5.51 -7.92 11.69
C ASP A 144 5.24 -9.41 11.92
N ALA A 145 3.97 -9.79 12.15
CA ALA A 145 3.60 -11.19 12.34
C ALA A 145 3.86 -12.04 11.10
N PHE A 146 3.62 -11.51 9.90
CA PHE A 146 3.91 -12.20 8.65
C PHE A 146 5.41 -12.46 8.46
N PHE A 147 6.25 -11.44 8.68
CA PHE A 147 7.70 -11.56 8.54
C PHE A 147 8.33 -12.45 9.60
N LEU A 148 7.81 -12.43 10.84
CA LEU A 148 8.24 -13.37 11.89
C LEU A 148 7.87 -14.81 11.54
N ASP A 149 6.66 -15.05 11.02
CA ASP A 149 6.25 -16.39 10.56
C ASP A 149 7.13 -16.85 9.39
N PHE A 150 7.47 -15.95 8.46
CA PHE A 150 8.45 -16.24 7.42
C PHE A 150 9.82 -16.61 8.01
N ALA A 151 10.39 -15.80 8.91
CA ALA A 151 11.70 -16.07 9.51
C ALA A 151 11.79 -17.41 10.26
N ILE A 152 10.69 -17.87 10.87
CA ILE A 152 10.62 -19.15 11.57
C ILE A 152 10.62 -20.32 10.58
N ASN A 153 9.99 -20.16 9.42
CA ASN A 153 9.79 -21.21 8.43
C ASN A 153 10.76 -21.13 7.23
N ASP A 154 11.59 -20.09 7.16
CA ASP A 154 12.54 -19.87 6.07
C ASP A 154 13.64 -20.94 6.13
N ASP A 155 13.81 -21.67 5.02
CA ASP A 155 14.89 -22.64 4.84
C ASP A 155 16.20 -21.96 4.41
N GLY A 156 16.18 -20.64 4.20
CA GLY A 156 17.32 -19.85 3.77
C GLY A 156 17.58 -19.89 2.26
N GLU A 157 16.72 -20.55 1.50
CA GLU A 157 16.87 -20.72 0.04
C GLU A 157 16.42 -19.48 -0.76
N ARG A 158 15.96 -18.43 -0.08
CA ARG A 158 15.35 -17.23 -0.69
C ARG A 158 16.01 -15.94 -0.20
N PRO A 159 17.30 -15.72 -0.51
CA PRO A 159 18.08 -14.60 0.04
C PRO A 159 17.49 -13.23 -0.30
N GLU A 160 16.80 -13.09 -1.44
CA GLU A 160 16.10 -11.83 -1.78
C GLU A 160 15.00 -11.50 -0.77
N LEU A 161 14.20 -12.50 -0.34
CA LEU A 161 13.10 -12.29 0.59
C LEU A 161 13.63 -12.00 2.00
N THR A 162 14.68 -12.72 2.41
CA THR A 162 15.39 -12.49 3.67
C THR A 162 15.95 -11.06 3.72
N ASN A 163 16.56 -10.57 2.64
CA ASN A 163 17.07 -9.21 2.57
C ASN A 163 15.97 -8.15 2.74
N ILE A 164 14.81 -8.33 2.09
CA ILE A 164 13.67 -7.40 2.22
C ILE A 164 13.17 -7.38 3.68
N MET A 165 13.08 -8.55 4.31
CA MET A 165 12.69 -8.66 5.72
C MET A 165 13.70 -8.00 6.66
N ASP A 166 14.99 -8.23 6.45
CA ASP A 166 16.06 -7.64 7.26
C ASP A 166 16.06 -6.12 7.15
N GLU A 167 15.88 -5.58 5.94
CA GLU A 167 15.72 -4.15 5.72
C GLU A 167 14.48 -3.59 6.43
N TYR A 168 13.36 -4.31 6.38
CA TYR A 168 12.14 -3.95 7.09
C TYR A 168 12.35 -3.82 8.60
N PHE A 169 13.03 -4.78 9.24
CA PHE A 169 13.31 -4.71 10.68
C PHE A 169 14.42 -3.72 11.04
N ARG A 170 15.30 -3.35 10.10
CA ARG A 170 16.34 -2.32 10.31
C ARG A 170 15.79 -0.89 10.33
N GLN A 171 14.61 -0.66 9.75
CA GLN A 171 13.93 0.65 9.79
C GLN A 171 13.37 1.02 11.19
N ALA A 172 13.56 0.15 12.19
CA ALA A 172 13.06 0.27 13.56
C ALA A 172 13.78 1.31 14.41
#